data_AF-A0A7S1T1T3-F1
#
_entry.id   AF-A0A7S1T1T3-F1
#
_cell.length_a   1.000
_cell.length_b   1.000
_cell.length_c   1.000
_cell.angle_alpha   90.00
_cell.angle_beta   90.00
_cell.angle_gamma   90.00
#
_symmetry.space_group_name_H-M   'P 1'
#
loop_
_entity.id
_entity.type
_entity.pdbx_description
1 polymer ?
#
loop_
_entity_poly.entity_id
_entity_poly.type
_entity_poly.pdbx_seq_one_letter_code
_entity_poly.pdbx_strand_id
1 'polypeptide(L)'
;MDGVLEEGCATPWGDEIEHKVLICDAGVGPFVEVDFFHRPTKTLIVTDAVVCVPEFPPEVLDRYNPSALFESAADESLDAESGGRGRLEVAEGDARGLRRRGWAVMCLRVAFLKPITGVEGTFRKLYGRLLVSPLIEILVFSKALPSVRRWCDAISSEWRFERVIPAHYDAPIKAGPADFRRAFDFAYIDETGSARGLPSTTKRGGLSNVFQKLRSVLPTRAASPSLEDEKVTLREIDKFLVNTGVANAPMDD
;
A
#
# COMPACT_ATOMS: atom_id res chain seq x y z
N MET A 1 30.66 25.70 6.97
CA MET A 1 30.40 25.96 5.54
C MET A 1 28.90 26.02 5.40
N ASP A 2 28.38 27.18 5.06
CA ASP A 2 26.97 27.33 4.71
C ASP A 2 26.80 26.67 3.34
N GLY A 3 26.05 25.56 3.29
CA GLY A 3 25.88 24.79 2.06
C GLY A 3 25.16 25.63 1.02
N VAL A 4 25.77 25.80 -0.16
CA VAL A 4 25.11 26.43 -1.32
C VAL A 4 24.44 25.31 -2.11
N LEU A 5 23.12 25.43 -2.31
CA LEU A 5 22.36 24.58 -3.22
C LEU A 5 22.66 25.04 -4.66
N GLU A 6 23.41 24.25 -5.41
CA GLU A 6 23.62 24.48 -6.86
C GLU A 6 22.79 23.48 -7.66
N GLU A 7 21.78 23.98 -8.40
CA GLU A 7 21.02 23.19 -9.36
C GLU A 7 21.71 23.26 -10.73
N GLY A 8 22.62 22.32 -11.01
CA GLY A 8 23.18 22.16 -12.35
C GLY A 8 22.10 21.76 -13.35
N CYS A 9 22.08 22.36 -14.55
CA CYS A 9 21.07 22.07 -15.59
C CYS A 9 21.19 20.66 -16.21
N ALA A 10 22.33 19.99 -16.02
CA ALA A 10 22.56 18.62 -16.43
C ALA A 10 22.98 17.82 -15.20
N THR A 11 22.19 16.81 -14.84
CA THR A 11 22.56 15.89 -13.77
C THR A 11 23.63 14.93 -14.29
N PRO A 12 24.72 14.68 -13.55
CA PRO A 12 25.80 13.79 -14.01
C PRO A 12 25.35 12.35 -14.22
N TRP A 13 24.17 11.97 -13.71
CA TRP A 13 23.54 10.65 -13.87
C TRP A 13 22.40 10.61 -14.91
N GLY A 14 22.19 11.69 -15.69
CA GLY A 14 21.06 11.80 -16.62
C GLY A 14 21.00 10.69 -17.70
N ASP A 15 22.17 10.19 -18.12
CA ASP A 15 22.25 9.09 -19.10
C ASP A 15 22.02 7.71 -18.46
N GLU A 16 22.21 7.58 -17.15
CA GLU A 16 22.14 6.31 -16.40
C GLU A 16 20.77 6.07 -15.76
N ILE A 17 20.06 7.14 -15.40
CA ILE A 17 18.80 7.08 -14.67
C ILE A 17 17.69 7.70 -15.51
N GLU A 18 16.79 6.86 -16.02
CA GLU A 18 15.51 7.33 -16.54
C GLU A 18 14.52 7.58 -15.41
N HIS A 19 13.51 8.40 -15.65
CA HIS A 19 12.39 8.54 -14.74
C HIS A 19 11.06 8.61 -15.48
N LYS A 20 9.99 8.21 -14.79
CA LYS A 20 8.59 8.36 -15.23
C LYS A 20 7.80 8.93 -14.06
N VAL A 21 6.93 9.87 -14.36
CA VAL A 21 6.09 10.54 -13.37
C VAL A 21 4.64 10.19 -13.63
N LEU A 22 3.95 9.70 -12.61
CA LEU A 22 2.49 9.64 -12.58
C LEU A 22 1.99 10.80 -11.72
N ILE A 23 1.24 11.71 -12.33
CA ILE A 23 0.47 12.72 -11.60
C ILE A 23 -1.00 12.38 -11.79
N CYS A 24 -1.73 12.19 -10.70
CA CYS A 24 -3.17 11.95 -10.74
C CYS A 24 -3.90 12.56 -9.55
N ASP A 25 -5.18 12.85 -9.73
CA ASP A 25 -6.03 13.34 -8.65
C ASP A 25 -6.55 12.16 -7.81
N ALA A 26 -6.24 12.16 -6.50
CA ALA A 26 -6.72 11.19 -5.54
C ALA A 26 -8.09 11.56 -4.93
N GLY A 27 -8.68 12.69 -5.35
CA GLY A 27 -9.92 13.25 -4.83
C GLY A 27 -9.74 14.10 -3.57
N VAL A 28 -8.66 13.89 -2.81
CA VAL A 28 -8.23 14.73 -1.67
C VAL A 28 -7.07 15.67 -2.02
N GLY A 29 -6.58 15.60 -3.26
CA GLY A 29 -5.43 16.36 -3.74
C GLY A 29 -4.63 15.60 -4.79
N PRO A 30 -3.61 16.25 -5.38
CA PRO A 30 -2.73 15.61 -6.34
C PRO A 30 -1.88 14.55 -5.64
N PHE A 31 -1.84 13.36 -6.23
CA PHE A 31 -0.86 12.33 -5.93
C PHE A 31 0.20 12.33 -7.03
N VAL A 32 1.46 12.23 -6.60
CA VAL A 32 2.62 12.18 -7.48
C VAL A 32 3.44 10.95 -7.13
N GLU A 33 3.67 10.09 -8.12
CA GLU A 33 4.65 9.00 -8.04
C GLU A 33 5.77 9.27 -9.04
N VAL A 34 7.01 9.11 -8.60
CA VAL A 34 8.18 9.20 -9.48
C VAL A 34 8.97 7.90 -9.38
N ASP A 35 9.04 7.19 -10.49
CA ASP A 35 9.83 5.98 -10.62
C ASP A 35 11.12 6.28 -11.34
N PHE A 36 12.20 5.63 -10.92
CA PHE A 36 13.50 5.74 -11.54
C PHE A 36 13.97 4.38 -12.05
N PHE A 37 14.51 4.35 -13.26
CA PHE A 37 15.16 3.17 -13.81
C PHE A 37 16.65 3.42 -13.96
N HIS A 38 17.43 2.81 -13.06
CA HIS A 38 18.88 2.80 -13.16
C HIS A 38 19.30 1.68 -14.14
N ARG A 39 19.66 2.08 -15.37
CA ARG A 39 19.95 1.13 -16.46
C ARG A 39 21.11 0.19 -16.15
N PRO A 40 22.28 0.67 -15.64
CA PRO A 40 23.45 -0.19 -15.46
C PRO A 40 23.19 -1.38 -14.54
N THR A 41 22.42 -1.16 -13.46
CA THR A 41 22.09 -2.22 -12.50
C THR A 41 20.71 -2.84 -12.72
N LYS A 42 20.02 -2.47 -13.80
CA LYS A 42 18.65 -2.90 -14.14
C LYS A 42 17.71 -2.80 -12.94
N THR A 43 17.68 -1.64 -12.29
CA THR A 43 16.96 -1.46 -11.03
C THR A 43 15.86 -0.44 -11.18
N LEU A 44 14.64 -0.85 -10.85
CA LEU A 44 13.53 0.04 -10.66
C LEU A 44 13.56 0.54 -9.21
N ILE A 45 13.53 1.85 -9.02
CA ILE A 45 13.37 2.51 -7.72
C ILE A 45 11.99 3.15 -7.74
N VAL A 46 11.18 2.83 -6.74
CA VAL A 46 9.77 3.23 -6.64
C VAL A 46 9.59 3.99 -5.34
N THR A 47 8.81 5.07 -5.36
CA THR A 47 8.51 5.84 -4.14
C THR A 47 7.42 5.14 -3.33
N ASP A 48 6.15 5.29 -3.70
CA ASP A 48 5.03 4.84 -2.87
C ASP A 48 4.14 3.80 -3.57
N ALA A 49 4.35 3.56 -4.87
CA ALA A 49 3.40 2.79 -5.65
C ALA A 49 3.38 1.29 -5.32
N VAL A 50 4.52 0.71 -4.95
CA VAL A 50 4.59 -0.69 -4.52
C VAL A 50 5.37 -0.86 -3.22
N VAL A 51 5.01 -1.89 -2.47
CA VAL A 51 5.62 -2.25 -1.20
C VAL A 51 5.92 -3.75 -1.17
N CYS A 52 6.88 -4.18 -0.35
CA CYS A 52 7.12 -5.59 -0.06
C CYS A 52 7.26 -5.81 1.44
N VAL A 53 6.17 -6.21 2.10
CA VAL A 53 6.14 -6.38 3.55
C VAL A 53 6.91 -7.66 3.94
N PRO A 54 7.93 -7.61 4.82
CA PRO A 54 8.57 -8.81 5.34
C PRO A 54 7.61 -9.62 6.20
N GLU A 55 7.79 -10.94 6.23
CA GLU A 55 7.01 -11.80 7.13
C GLU A 55 7.33 -11.54 8.62
N PHE A 56 8.56 -11.16 8.93
CA PHE A 56 9.03 -10.92 10.28
C PHE A 56 9.39 -9.44 10.46
N PRO A 57 9.27 -8.90 11.68
CA PRO A 57 9.67 -7.53 11.95
C PRO A 57 11.14 -7.29 11.59
N PRO A 58 11.47 -6.13 11.00
CA PRO A 58 12.85 -5.76 10.70
C PRO A 58 13.66 -5.51 11.98
N GLU A 59 14.97 -5.78 11.93
CA GLU A 59 15.91 -5.64 13.06
C GLU A 59 15.90 -4.23 13.66
N VAL A 60 15.60 -3.21 12.86
CA VAL A 60 15.50 -1.81 13.32
C VAL A 60 14.49 -1.64 14.46
N LEU A 61 13.42 -2.44 14.50
CA LEU A 61 12.45 -2.40 15.60
C LEU A 61 13.05 -2.94 16.89
N ASP A 62 13.88 -3.98 16.83
CA ASP A 62 14.57 -4.48 18.02
C ASP A 62 15.56 -3.47 18.59
N ARG A 63 16.17 -2.67 17.71
CA ARG A 63 17.17 -1.67 18.10
C ARG A 63 16.55 -0.43 18.75
N TYR A 64 15.42 0.06 18.21
CA TYR A 64 14.89 1.37 18.59
C TYR A 64 13.55 1.32 19.33
N ASN A 65 12.76 0.26 19.17
CA ASN A 65 11.46 0.15 19.83
C ASN A 65 11.05 -1.32 20.07
N PRO A 66 11.74 -2.03 20.99
CA PRO A 66 11.52 -3.46 21.21
C PRO A 66 10.14 -3.78 21.83
N SER A 67 9.51 -2.84 22.55
CA SER A 67 8.20 -3.06 23.16
C SER A 67 7.02 -2.89 22.19
N ALA A 68 7.17 -2.09 21.13
CA ALA A 68 6.09 -1.80 20.18
C ALA A 68 5.46 -3.04 19.55
N LEU A 69 6.25 -4.10 19.33
CA LEU A 69 5.72 -5.35 18.80
C LEU A 69 4.80 -6.05 19.81
N PHE A 70 5.16 -6.07 21.09
CA PHE A 70 4.33 -6.68 22.12
C PHE A 70 3.08 -5.84 22.39
N GLU A 71 3.20 -4.52 22.42
CA GLU A 71 2.08 -3.59 22.57
C GLU A 71 1.09 -3.73 21.40
N SER A 72 1.60 -3.79 20.16
CA SER A 72 0.77 -4.02 18.97
C SER A 72 0.14 -5.41 18.96
N ALA A 73 0.84 -6.43 19.48
CA ALA A 73 0.31 -7.79 19.56
C ALA A 73 -0.83 -7.92 20.59
N ALA A 74 -0.79 -7.11 21.65
CA ALA A 74 -1.79 -7.07 22.71
C ALA A 74 -3.04 -6.24 22.35
N ASP A 75 -3.05 -5.62 21.18
CA ASP A 75 -4.12 -4.72 20.79
C ASP A 75 -5.38 -5.48 20.36
N GLU A 76 -6.30 -5.64 21.32
CA GLU A 76 -7.57 -6.36 21.18
C GLU A 76 -8.59 -5.63 20.28
N SER A 77 -8.33 -4.38 19.84
CA SER A 77 -9.24 -3.64 18.94
C SER A 77 -9.46 -4.35 17.59
N LEU A 78 -8.61 -5.34 17.28
CA LEU A 78 -8.63 -6.14 16.06
C LEU A 78 -9.25 -7.53 16.24
N ASP A 79 -9.51 -7.96 17.47
CA ASP A 79 -9.88 -9.34 17.83
C ASP A 79 -11.30 -9.46 18.37
N ALA A 80 -12.27 -8.79 17.72
CA ALA A 80 -13.68 -8.82 18.12
C ALA A 80 -14.32 -10.23 18.17
N GLU A 81 -13.66 -11.27 17.63
CA GLU A 81 -14.13 -12.66 17.68
C GLU A 81 -13.48 -13.52 18.78
N SER A 82 -12.41 -13.05 19.44
CA SER A 82 -11.73 -13.83 20.48
C SER A 82 -12.03 -13.23 21.84
N GLY A 83 -13.14 -13.65 22.44
CA GLY A 83 -13.57 -13.18 23.76
C GLY A 83 -12.45 -13.26 24.80
N GLY A 84 -11.99 -12.09 25.25
CA GLY A 84 -11.56 -11.78 26.61
C GLY A 84 -10.33 -12.48 27.20
N ARG A 85 -9.30 -11.66 27.42
CA ARG A 85 -8.37 -11.61 28.57
C ARG A 85 -7.35 -12.74 28.75
N GLY A 86 -6.10 -12.32 28.67
CA GLY A 86 -5.00 -12.87 29.44
C GLY A 86 -3.70 -12.18 29.05
N ARG A 87 -3.06 -11.45 29.98
CA ARG A 87 -1.67 -11.03 29.82
C ARG A 87 -0.86 -12.31 29.66
N LEU A 88 -0.45 -12.62 28.43
CA LEU A 88 0.34 -13.82 28.13
C LEU A 88 1.66 -13.73 28.92
N GLU A 89 1.89 -14.67 29.83
CA GLU A 89 3.24 -15.00 30.26
C GLU A 89 3.95 -15.64 29.05
N VAL A 90 5.09 -15.08 28.66
CA VAL A 90 5.72 -15.35 27.38
C VAL A 90 6.85 -16.35 27.56
N ALA A 91 6.66 -17.61 27.12
CA ALA A 91 7.80 -18.52 26.91
C ALA A 91 8.66 -18.04 25.71
N GLU A 92 9.93 -18.43 25.59
CA GLU A 92 10.79 -17.97 24.48
C GLU A 92 10.21 -18.27 23.08
N GLY A 93 9.47 -19.38 22.92
CA GLY A 93 8.69 -19.69 21.71
C GLY A 93 7.50 -18.76 21.48
N ASP A 94 6.87 -18.28 22.56
CA ASP A 94 5.79 -17.30 22.52
C ASP A 94 6.31 -15.92 22.13
N ALA A 95 7.54 -15.55 22.52
CA ALA A 95 8.12 -14.24 22.21
C ALA A 95 8.26 -14.02 20.70
N ARG A 96 8.74 -15.03 19.94
CA ARG A 96 8.84 -14.93 18.48
C ARG A 96 7.46 -14.83 17.82
N GLY A 97 6.50 -15.62 18.30
CA GLY A 97 5.12 -15.62 17.80
C GLY A 97 4.43 -14.28 18.04
N LEU A 98 4.51 -13.75 19.26
CA LEU A 98 3.95 -12.46 19.64
C LEU A 98 4.60 -11.31 18.86
N ARG A 99 5.92 -11.33 18.65
CA ARG A 99 6.59 -10.33 17.82
C ARG A 99 6.10 -10.34 16.37
N ARG A 100 5.96 -11.53 15.76
CA ARG A 100 5.40 -11.65 14.40
C ARG A 100 3.94 -11.18 14.34
N ARG A 101 3.13 -11.48 15.36
CA ARG A 101 1.75 -10.99 15.46
C ARG A 101 1.70 -9.47 15.56
N GLY A 102 2.49 -8.87 16.44
CA GLY A 102 2.57 -7.41 16.59
C GLY A 102 2.98 -6.72 15.30
N TRP A 103 3.96 -7.29 14.61
CA TRP A 103 4.37 -6.85 13.28
C TRP A 103 3.22 -6.91 12.28
N ALA A 104 2.50 -8.04 12.22
CA ALA A 104 1.33 -8.20 11.37
C ALA A 104 0.26 -7.14 11.65
N VAL A 105 -0.02 -6.87 12.92
CA VAL A 105 -0.96 -5.81 13.35
C VAL A 105 -0.50 -4.44 12.86
N MET A 106 0.77 -4.08 13.05
CA MET A 106 1.31 -2.80 12.58
C MET A 106 1.19 -2.64 11.06
N CYS A 107 1.61 -3.66 10.29
CA CYS A 107 1.50 -3.63 8.84
C CYS A 107 0.06 -3.49 8.35
N LEU A 108 -0.89 -4.21 8.96
CA LEU A 108 -2.30 -4.13 8.62
C LEU A 108 -2.89 -2.75 8.93
N ARG A 109 -2.49 -2.12 10.04
CA ARG A 109 -2.91 -0.76 10.38
C ARG A 109 -2.46 0.25 9.35
N VAL A 110 -1.20 0.18 8.93
CA VAL A 110 -0.68 1.06 7.87
C VAL A 110 -1.35 0.77 6.53
N ALA A 111 -1.64 -0.50 6.23
CA ALA A 111 -2.24 -0.90 4.96
C ALA A 111 -3.73 -0.53 4.84
N PHE A 112 -4.49 -0.47 5.94
CA PHE A 112 -5.95 -0.30 5.90
C PHE A 112 -6.50 0.89 6.69
N LEU A 113 -5.72 1.49 7.59
CA LEU A 113 -6.12 2.54 8.54
C LEU A 113 -7.37 2.22 9.39
N LYS A 114 -7.77 0.95 9.44
CA LYS A 114 -8.95 0.48 10.17
C LYS A 114 -8.63 -0.81 10.89
N PRO A 115 -9.40 -1.13 11.94
CA PRO A 115 -9.34 -2.45 12.54
C PRO A 115 -9.62 -3.56 11.52
N ILE A 116 -8.74 -4.57 11.47
CA ILE A 116 -8.86 -5.75 10.63
C ILE A 116 -9.03 -6.98 11.51
N THR A 117 -10.14 -7.70 11.33
CA THR A 117 -10.33 -9.02 11.93
C THR A 117 -9.53 -10.08 11.15
N GLY A 118 -9.14 -11.15 11.83
CA GLY A 118 -8.39 -12.24 11.18
C GLY A 118 -6.97 -11.83 10.76
N VAL A 119 -6.23 -11.19 11.67
CA VAL A 119 -4.87 -10.66 11.48
C VAL A 119 -3.98 -11.60 10.68
N GLU A 120 -3.82 -12.84 11.12
CA GLU A 120 -2.91 -13.81 10.48
C GLU A 120 -3.33 -14.16 9.05
N GLY A 121 -4.63 -14.38 8.83
CA GLY A 121 -5.17 -14.72 7.52
C GLY A 121 -5.01 -13.59 6.51
N THR A 122 -5.18 -12.35 6.96
CA THR A 122 -5.01 -11.16 6.12
C THR A 122 -3.53 -10.86 5.89
N PHE A 123 -2.71 -10.91 6.93
CA PHE A 123 -1.26 -10.67 6.84
C PHE A 123 -0.56 -11.62 5.87
N ARG A 124 -0.97 -12.91 5.84
CA ARG A 124 -0.48 -13.90 4.85
C ARG A 124 -0.67 -13.50 3.40
N LYS A 125 -1.65 -12.63 3.13
CA LYS A 125 -1.89 -12.14 1.78
C LYS A 125 -1.04 -10.90 1.44
N LEU A 126 -0.44 -10.25 2.42
CA LEU A 126 0.39 -9.05 2.24
C LEU A 126 1.89 -9.37 2.22
N TYR A 127 2.38 -10.23 3.11
CA TYR A 127 3.83 -10.39 3.22
C TYR A 127 4.46 -11.17 2.05
N GLY A 128 5.76 -10.94 1.86
CA GLY A 128 6.64 -11.71 0.95
C GLY A 128 6.32 -11.54 -0.53
N ARG A 129 5.60 -10.49 -0.91
CA ARG A 129 5.23 -10.22 -2.30
C ARG A 129 5.28 -8.72 -2.58
N LEU A 130 5.61 -8.39 -3.82
CA LEU A 130 5.46 -7.03 -4.34
C LEU A 130 3.98 -6.75 -4.60
N LEU A 131 3.43 -5.74 -3.93
CA LEU A 131 2.01 -5.36 -4.04
C LEU A 131 1.85 -3.84 -3.99
N VAL A 132 0.74 -3.35 -4.53
CA VAL A 132 0.24 -2.00 -4.20
C VAL A 132 -0.44 -2.08 -2.83
N SER A 133 -0.08 -1.18 -1.92
CA SER A 133 -0.73 -1.13 -0.61
C SER A 133 -2.25 -0.90 -0.77
N PRO A 134 -3.11 -1.64 -0.06
CA PRO A 134 -4.56 -1.45 -0.13
C PRO A 134 -5.01 0.00 0.07
N LEU A 135 -4.33 0.74 0.94
CA LEU A 135 -4.57 2.16 1.17
C LEU A 135 -4.42 2.97 -0.12
N ILE A 136 -3.31 2.78 -0.83
CA ILE A 136 -2.99 3.49 -2.08
C ILE A 136 -3.89 3.00 -3.22
N GLU A 137 -4.17 1.69 -3.29
CA GLU A 137 -5.14 1.16 -4.26
C GLU A 137 -6.49 1.86 -4.13
N ILE A 138 -7.03 1.95 -2.90
CA ILE A 138 -8.39 2.43 -2.64
C ILE A 138 -8.46 3.96 -2.73
N LEU A 139 -7.56 4.67 -2.07
CA LEU A 139 -7.63 6.13 -1.96
C LEU A 139 -7.11 6.84 -3.20
N VAL A 140 -6.12 6.26 -3.89
CA VAL A 140 -5.41 6.94 -4.98
C VAL A 140 -5.69 6.27 -6.32
N PHE A 141 -5.16 5.07 -6.54
CA PHE A 141 -5.12 4.49 -7.89
C PHE A 141 -6.49 4.12 -8.44
N SER A 142 -7.46 3.77 -7.58
CA SER A 142 -8.84 3.50 -8.01
C SER A 142 -9.53 4.71 -8.65
N LYS A 143 -9.06 5.94 -8.38
CA LYS A 143 -9.63 7.19 -8.90
C LYS A 143 -9.10 7.56 -10.28
N ALA A 144 -7.94 7.03 -10.65
CA ALA A 144 -7.22 7.40 -11.87
C ALA A 144 -6.81 6.19 -12.72
N LEU A 145 -7.64 5.14 -12.75
CA LEU A 145 -7.34 3.87 -13.43
C LEU A 145 -6.79 4.02 -14.86
N PRO A 146 -7.30 4.89 -15.74
CA PRO A 146 -6.72 5.07 -17.07
C PRO A 146 -5.26 5.54 -17.05
N SER A 147 -4.93 6.48 -16.17
CA SER A 147 -3.56 7.00 -16.00
C SER A 147 -2.64 5.97 -15.36
N VAL A 148 -3.13 5.28 -14.32
CA VAL A 148 -2.40 4.20 -13.64
C VAL A 148 -2.05 3.07 -14.60
N ARG A 149 -3.00 2.62 -15.43
CA ARG A 149 -2.73 1.58 -16.44
C ARG A 149 -1.67 2.02 -17.43
N ARG A 150 -1.79 3.24 -18.00
CA ARG A 150 -0.82 3.76 -18.97
C ARG A 150 0.59 3.83 -18.38
N TRP A 151 0.71 4.37 -17.18
CA TRP A 151 1.99 4.47 -16.47
C TRP A 151 2.57 3.09 -16.13
N CYS A 152 1.76 2.18 -15.59
CA CYS A 152 2.19 0.82 -15.28
C CYS A 152 2.63 0.05 -16.54
N ASP A 153 1.88 0.16 -17.64
CA ASP A 153 2.20 -0.44 -18.92
C ASP A 153 3.50 0.16 -19.50
N ALA A 154 3.69 1.48 -19.42
CA ALA A 154 4.91 2.15 -19.87
C ALA A 154 6.15 1.70 -19.08
N ILE A 155 6.07 1.61 -17.75
CA ILE A 155 7.15 1.05 -16.92
C ILE A 155 7.44 -0.40 -17.33
N SER A 156 6.38 -1.21 -17.40
CA SER A 156 6.53 -2.66 -17.59
C SER A 156 6.95 -3.08 -18.99
N SER A 157 6.70 -2.24 -20.01
CA SER A 157 7.05 -2.54 -21.40
C SER A 157 8.38 -1.94 -21.84
N GLU A 158 8.75 -0.78 -21.31
CA GLU A 158 9.95 -0.07 -21.76
C GLU A 158 11.18 -0.35 -20.88
N TRP A 159 10.98 -0.62 -19.57
CA TRP A 159 12.10 -0.80 -18.64
C TRP A 159 12.37 -2.27 -18.35
N ARG A 160 13.62 -2.70 -18.56
CA ARG A 160 14.07 -4.08 -18.37
C ARG A 160 14.79 -4.25 -17.02
N PHE A 161 14.07 -4.01 -15.93
CA PHE A 161 14.61 -4.20 -14.58
C PHE A 161 14.57 -5.66 -14.13
N GLU A 162 15.47 -6.04 -13.23
CA GLU A 162 15.56 -7.37 -12.61
C GLU A 162 15.46 -7.29 -11.08
N ARG A 163 15.37 -6.06 -10.56
CA ARG A 163 15.31 -5.71 -9.15
C ARG A 163 14.45 -4.48 -8.95
N VAL A 164 13.69 -4.47 -7.86
CA VAL A 164 12.88 -3.33 -7.41
C VAL A 164 13.35 -2.87 -6.03
N ILE A 165 13.48 -1.56 -5.84
CA ILE A 165 13.72 -0.91 -4.55
C ILE A 165 12.48 -0.05 -4.26
N PRO A 166 11.50 -0.56 -3.49
CA PRO A 166 10.44 0.29 -2.97
C PRO A 166 10.98 1.19 -1.84
N ALA A 167 10.37 2.35 -1.62
CA ALA A 167 10.71 3.18 -0.44
C ALA A 167 10.21 2.57 0.88
N HIS A 168 9.24 1.64 0.81
CA HIS A 168 8.60 1.06 1.98
C HIS A 168 8.90 -0.44 2.12
N TYR A 169 9.30 -0.82 3.35
CA TYR A 169 9.58 -2.19 3.79
C TYR A 169 10.82 -2.83 3.14
N ASP A 170 10.76 -4.10 2.74
CA ASP A 170 11.92 -4.83 2.27
C ASP A 170 12.43 -4.28 0.95
N ALA A 171 13.74 -4.05 0.90
CA ALA A 171 14.48 -3.71 -0.29
C ALA A 171 15.92 -4.21 -0.16
N PRO A 172 16.58 -4.61 -1.27
CA PRO A 172 16.02 -4.75 -2.61
C PRO A 172 15.22 -6.05 -2.81
N ILE A 173 14.26 -6.03 -3.73
CA ILE A 173 13.41 -7.17 -4.09
C ILE A 173 13.82 -7.71 -5.47
N LYS A 174 13.99 -9.03 -5.57
CA LYS A 174 14.16 -9.71 -6.87
C LYS A 174 12.79 -9.78 -7.57
N ALA A 175 12.56 -8.85 -8.50
CA ALA A 175 11.32 -8.71 -9.23
C ALA A 175 11.59 -8.03 -10.58
N GLY A 176 10.91 -8.48 -11.63
CA GLY A 176 10.96 -7.91 -12.97
C GLY A 176 9.64 -7.25 -13.41
N PRO A 177 9.54 -6.82 -14.67
CA PRO A 177 8.38 -6.09 -15.20
C PRO A 177 7.06 -6.84 -15.04
N ALA A 178 7.07 -8.16 -15.22
CA ALA A 178 5.89 -8.99 -15.02
C ALA A 178 5.44 -9.03 -13.55
N ASP A 179 6.36 -8.96 -12.59
CA ASP A 179 6.04 -8.98 -11.16
C ASP A 179 5.47 -7.63 -10.73
N PHE A 180 6.08 -6.53 -11.19
CA PHE A 180 5.57 -5.17 -11.00
C PHE A 180 4.16 -5.01 -11.58
N ARG A 181 3.95 -5.38 -12.85
CA ARG A 181 2.63 -5.32 -13.49
C ARG A 181 1.56 -6.10 -12.72
N ARG A 182 1.91 -7.29 -12.19
CA ARG A 182 0.97 -8.10 -11.39
C ARG A 182 0.56 -7.42 -10.09
N ALA A 183 1.37 -6.54 -9.50
CA ALA A 183 0.96 -5.74 -8.35
C ALA A 183 -0.23 -4.82 -8.68
N PHE A 184 -0.36 -4.41 -9.96
CA PHE A 184 -1.43 -3.55 -10.47
C PHE A 184 -2.59 -4.31 -11.12
N ASP A 185 -2.67 -5.63 -10.95
CA ASP A 185 -3.73 -6.46 -11.50
C ASP A 185 -5.14 -5.91 -11.25
N PHE A 186 -5.38 -5.31 -10.06
CA PHE A 186 -6.64 -4.68 -9.69
C PHE A 186 -7.07 -3.62 -10.70
N ALA A 187 -6.12 -2.95 -11.34
CA ALA A 187 -6.41 -1.89 -12.28
C ALA A 187 -7.00 -2.44 -13.59
N TYR A 188 -6.80 -3.72 -13.93
CA TYR A 188 -7.17 -4.28 -15.24
C TYR A 188 -8.43 -5.17 -15.22
N ILE A 189 -9.02 -5.37 -14.05
CA ILE A 189 -10.26 -6.14 -13.89
C ILE A 189 -11.43 -5.17 -14.04
N ASP A 190 -12.44 -5.52 -14.82
CA ASP A 190 -13.70 -4.79 -14.85
C ASP A 190 -14.69 -5.25 -13.77
N GLU A 191 -15.83 -4.56 -13.62
CA GLU A 191 -16.84 -4.85 -12.60
C GLU A 191 -17.41 -6.28 -12.68
N THR A 192 -17.31 -6.91 -13.86
CA THR A 192 -17.75 -8.30 -14.10
C THR A 192 -16.69 -9.34 -13.73
N GLY A 193 -15.51 -8.91 -13.29
CA GLY A 193 -14.37 -9.80 -13.04
C GLY A 193 -13.62 -10.20 -14.31
N SER A 194 -13.99 -9.64 -15.48
CA SER A 194 -13.34 -9.94 -16.75
C SER A 194 -12.02 -9.18 -16.85
N ALA A 195 -10.97 -9.92 -17.18
CA ALA A 195 -9.63 -9.39 -17.31
C ALA A 195 -9.47 -8.67 -18.65
N ARG A 196 -9.37 -7.34 -18.65
CA ARG A 196 -9.06 -6.58 -19.87
C ARG A 196 -7.56 -6.65 -20.13
N GLY A 197 -7.14 -7.51 -21.06
CA GLY A 197 -5.76 -7.58 -21.55
C GLY A 197 -4.75 -8.34 -20.67
N LEU A 198 -5.17 -9.34 -19.88
CA LEU A 198 -4.23 -10.28 -19.25
C LEU A 198 -3.92 -11.49 -20.17
N PRO A 199 -2.67 -12.00 -20.20
CA PRO A 199 -2.36 -13.32 -20.73
C PRO A 199 -3.06 -14.41 -19.89
N SER A 200 -3.61 -15.44 -20.56
CA SER A 200 -4.62 -16.38 -20.03
C SER A 200 -4.13 -17.44 -19.03
N THR A 201 -3.02 -17.23 -18.32
CA THR A 201 -2.41 -18.30 -17.50
C THR A 201 -2.03 -17.84 -16.09
N THR A 202 -2.99 -17.41 -15.27
CA THR A 202 -2.73 -17.32 -13.82
C THR A 202 -3.96 -17.71 -12.99
N LYS A 203 -3.89 -18.86 -12.30
CA LYS A 203 -4.85 -19.21 -11.24
C LYS A 203 -4.62 -18.25 -10.05
N ARG A 204 -5.62 -17.43 -9.77
CA ARG A 204 -5.57 -16.32 -8.79
C ARG A 204 -5.83 -16.80 -7.37
N GLY A 205 -4.99 -16.38 -6.42
CA GLY A 205 -5.23 -16.54 -4.99
C GLY A 205 -5.94 -15.32 -4.38
N GLY A 206 -7.24 -15.47 -4.09
CA GLY A 206 -7.93 -15.01 -2.86
C GLY A 206 -7.86 -13.55 -2.34
N LEU A 207 -7.29 -12.60 -3.08
CA LEU A 207 -7.28 -11.18 -2.70
C LEU A 207 -8.45 -10.41 -3.33
N SER A 208 -8.78 -10.69 -4.60
CA SER A 208 -9.84 -9.98 -5.33
C SER A 208 -11.19 -10.03 -4.63
N ASN A 209 -11.58 -11.18 -4.03
CA ASN A 209 -12.91 -11.33 -3.42
C ASN A 209 -13.07 -10.59 -2.08
N VAL A 210 -11.98 -10.34 -1.34
CA VAL A 210 -12.02 -9.50 -0.12
C VAL A 210 -12.11 -8.03 -0.51
N PHE A 211 -11.37 -7.62 -1.54
CA PHE A 211 -11.42 -6.26 -2.06
C PHE A 211 -12.70 -5.94 -2.83
N GLN A 212 -13.33 -6.91 -3.51
CA GLN A 212 -14.66 -6.74 -4.08
C GLN A 212 -15.71 -6.52 -2.99
N LYS A 213 -15.59 -7.23 -1.86
CA LYS A 213 -16.45 -7.01 -0.68
C LYS A 213 -16.17 -5.67 0.01
N LEU A 214 -14.92 -5.23 0.09
CA LEU A 214 -14.57 -3.91 0.65
C LEU A 214 -14.98 -2.76 -0.30
N ARG A 215 -14.90 -2.98 -1.63
CA ARG A 215 -15.44 -2.10 -2.67
C ARG A 215 -16.95 -2.13 -2.74
N SER A 216 -17.64 -3.21 -2.35
CA SER A 216 -19.11 -3.20 -2.22
C SER A 216 -19.60 -2.53 -0.93
N VAL A 217 -18.67 -2.22 0.00
CA VAL A 217 -18.92 -1.42 1.22
C VAL A 217 -18.51 0.05 1.01
N LEU A 218 -17.81 0.37 -0.09
CA LEU A 218 -17.58 1.72 -0.59
C LEU A 218 -18.59 2.00 -1.72
N PRO A 219 -19.28 3.15 -1.76
CA PRO A 219 -20.40 3.28 -2.67
C PRO A 219 -19.93 3.32 -4.14
N THR A 220 -20.29 2.30 -4.92
CA THR A 220 -20.48 2.40 -6.36
C THR A 220 -21.87 2.97 -6.62
N ARG A 221 -21.92 4.09 -7.31
CA ARG A 221 -23.14 4.78 -7.73
C ARG A 221 -24.04 3.86 -8.58
N ALA A 222 -25.06 3.25 -7.95
CA ALA A 222 -26.48 3.31 -8.34
C ALA A 222 -27.35 2.26 -7.60
N ALA A 223 -27.87 2.63 -6.43
CA ALA A 223 -29.28 2.57 -6.03
C ALA A 223 -29.36 3.37 -4.72
N SER A 224 -29.98 4.54 -4.77
CA SER A 224 -29.91 5.59 -3.74
C SER A 224 -30.25 5.09 -2.32
N PRO A 225 -29.28 5.03 -1.39
CA PRO A 225 -29.56 5.17 0.04
C PRO A 225 -29.92 6.63 0.31
N SER A 226 -30.48 6.91 1.48
CA SER A 226 -30.94 8.27 1.81
C SER A 226 -29.77 9.27 1.76
N LEU A 227 -30.06 10.50 1.34
CA LEU A 227 -29.10 11.62 1.26
C LEU A 227 -28.38 11.92 2.59
N GLU A 228 -28.83 11.31 3.70
CA GLU A 228 -28.27 11.52 5.02
C GLU A 228 -27.18 10.49 5.35
N ASP A 229 -27.25 9.26 4.81
CA ASP A 229 -26.25 8.21 5.03
C ASP A 229 -24.95 8.46 4.24
N GLU A 230 -25.07 9.08 3.07
CA GLU A 230 -23.93 9.49 2.23
C GLU A 230 -23.18 10.68 2.83
N LYS A 231 -23.91 11.65 3.41
CA LYS A 231 -23.32 12.77 4.14
C LYS A 231 -22.61 12.32 5.41
N VAL A 232 -23.10 11.29 6.11
CA VAL A 232 -22.45 10.77 7.31
C VAL A 232 -21.10 10.13 6.96
N THR A 233 -21.05 9.25 5.95
CA THR A 233 -19.80 8.55 5.59
C THR A 233 -18.72 9.49 5.05
N LEU A 234 -19.12 10.49 4.26
CA LEU A 234 -18.19 11.51 3.76
C LEU A 234 -17.76 12.47 4.88
N ARG A 235 -18.65 12.87 5.79
CA ARG A 235 -18.29 13.66 6.98
C ARG A 235 -17.36 12.92 7.92
N GLU A 236 -17.44 11.59 8.04
CA GLU A 236 -16.54 10.82 8.91
C GLU A 236 -15.13 10.68 8.32
N ILE A 237 -15.00 10.58 6.99
CA ILE A 237 -13.71 10.62 6.31
C ILE A 237 -13.12 12.04 6.36
N ASP A 238 -13.94 13.07 6.14
CA ASP A 238 -13.52 14.47 6.15
C ASP A 238 -13.12 14.93 7.56
N LYS A 239 -13.92 14.60 8.59
CA LYS A 239 -13.55 14.81 10.01
C LYS A 239 -12.29 14.04 10.41
N PHE A 240 -12.09 12.83 9.89
CA PHE A 240 -10.87 12.07 10.14
C PHE A 240 -9.65 12.75 9.53
N LEU A 241 -9.75 13.22 8.27
CA LEU A 241 -8.67 13.94 7.58
C LEU A 241 -8.35 15.29 8.25
N VAL A 242 -9.36 16.00 8.75
CA VAL A 242 -9.19 17.26 9.51
C VAL A 242 -8.62 17.00 10.91
N ASN A 243 -9.12 16.02 11.67
CA ASN A 243 -8.63 15.71 13.02
C ASN A 243 -7.22 15.12 13.05
N THR A 244 -6.76 14.55 11.94
CA THR A 244 -5.39 14.01 11.80
C THR A 244 -4.41 15.01 11.18
N GLY A 245 -4.87 16.22 10.83
CA GLY A 245 -4.06 17.28 10.23
C GLY A 245 -3.64 17.02 8.78
N VAL A 246 -4.28 16.05 8.12
CA VAL A 246 -4.01 15.67 6.71
C VAL A 246 -4.72 16.63 5.74
N ALA A 247 -5.80 17.29 6.19
CA ALA A 247 -6.48 18.37 5.47
C ALA A 247 -6.69 19.59 6.40
N ASN A 248 -6.61 20.80 5.84
CA ASN A 248 -6.96 22.02 6.58
C ASN A 248 -8.49 22.09 6.77
N ALA A 249 -8.93 22.55 7.94
CA ALA A 249 -10.35 22.86 8.16
C ALA A 249 -10.83 23.87 7.10
N PRO A 250 -12.05 23.72 6.56
CA PRO A 250 -12.57 24.69 5.60
C PRO A 250 -12.59 26.08 6.25
N MET A 251 -12.12 27.09 5.52
CA MET A 251 -12.31 28.48 5.94
C MET A 251 -13.80 28.80 5.83
N ASP A 252 -14.40 29.22 6.94
CA ASP A 252 -15.77 29.71 6.98
C ASP A 252 -15.86 31.05 6.22
N ASP A 253 -16.72 31.11 5.19
CA ASP A 253 -17.22 32.35 4.60
C ASP A 253 -18.48 32.83 5.35
#